data_AF-A0AAE1V8E4-F1
#
_entry.id   AF-A0AAE1V8E4-F1
#
_cell.length_a   1.000
_cell.length_b   1.000
_cell.length_c   1.000
_cell.angle_alpha   90.00
_cell.angle_beta   90.00
_cell.angle_gamma   90.00
#
_symmetry.space_group_name_H-M   'P 1'
#
loop_
_entity.id
_entity.type
_entity.pdbx_description
1 polymer ?
#
loop_
_entity_poly.entity_id
_entity_poly.type
_entity_poly.pdbx_seq_one_letter_code
_entity_poly.pdbx_strand_id
1 'polypeptide(L)'
;MHRRIPEQNVVEGILTQGSKQQANQIFSSNLIPFLLLLSKKPYFIVCMDLDTGEWQRSNFELPNELTFARLVSDGDKKLSLISGNGSNGISRSMKLWELDENSKIWVVVENLAVIYLAYENLVEALFV
;
A
#
# COMPACT_ATOMS: atom_id res chain seq x y z
N MET A 1 -26.11 -12.74 -5.24
CA MET A 1 -26.45 -11.96 -4.03
C MET A 1 -25.14 -11.45 -3.43
N HIS A 2 -24.65 -10.29 -3.87
CA HIS A 2 -23.40 -9.71 -3.35
C HIS A 2 -23.69 -8.96 -2.05
N ARG A 3 -23.24 -9.49 -0.92
CA ARG A 3 -23.24 -8.76 0.36
C ARG A 3 -22.22 -7.61 0.23
N ARG A 4 -22.71 -6.36 0.16
CA ARG A 4 -21.87 -5.20 0.52
C ARG A 4 -21.53 -5.36 2.00
N ILE A 5 -20.26 -5.59 2.30
CA ILE A 5 -19.76 -5.47 3.67
C ILE A 5 -19.70 -3.95 3.95
N PRO A 6 -20.30 -3.45 5.04
CA PRO A 6 -20.23 -2.03 5.38
C PRO A 6 -18.77 -1.60 5.52
N GLU A 7 -18.39 -0.48 4.89
CA GLU A 7 -17.01 0.03 4.88
C GLU A 7 -16.43 0.22 6.28
N GLN A 8 -17.28 0.53 7.27
CA GLN A 8 -16.92 0.63 8.69
C GLN A 8 -16.32 -0.67 9.25
N ASN A 9 -16.85 -1.84 8.90
CA ASN A 9 -16.35 -3.14 9.38
C ASN A 9 -14.99 -3.50 8.77
N VAL A 10 -14.68 -2.95 7.59
CA VAL A 10 -13.41 -3.16 6.89
C VAL A 10 -12.29 -2.34 7.54
N VAL A 11 -12.59 -1.09 7.90
CA VAL A 11 -11.67 -0.18 8.60
C VAL A 11 -11.34 -0.73 9.98
N GLU A 12 -12.35 -1.14 10.75
CA GLU A 12 -12.10 -1.79 12.05
C GLU A 12 -11.27 -3.07 11.90
N GLY A 13 -11.50 -3.87 10.85
CA GLY A 13 -10.68 -5.06 10.57
C GLY A 13 -9.21 -4.74 10.27
N ILE A 14 -8.92 -3.64 9.58
CA ILE A 14 -7.56 -3.16 9.30
C ILE A 14 -6.88 -2.70 10.60
N LEU A 15 -7.59 -1.90 11.39
CA LEU A 15 -7.08 -1.32 12.65
C LEU A 15 -6.88 -2.39 13.74
N THR A 16 -7.80 -3.34 13.87
CA THR A 16 -7.75 -4.40 14.91
C THR A 16 -6.80 -5.54 14.57
N GLN A 17 -6.54 -5.82 13.29
CA GLN A 17 -5.56 -6.82 12.84
C GLN A 17 -4.14 -6.25 12.64
N GLY A 18 -3.90 -5.01 13.07
CA GLY A 18 -2.61 -4.30 13.11
C GLY A 18 -1.56 -5.00 13.98
N SER A 19 -1.14 -6.20 13.55
CA SER A 19 -0.12 -7.02 14.16
C SER A 19 1.24 -6.61 13.59
N LYS A 20 2.02 -5.82 14.33
CA LYS A 20 3.49 -5.60 14.31
C LYS A 20 4.24 -5.43 12.96
N GLN A 21 3.61 -5.54 11.80
CA GLN A 21 4.22 -5.64 10.47
C GLN A 21 3.54 -4.75 9.42
N GLN A 22 2.46 -4.04 9.80
CA GLN A 22 1.86 -3.01 8.95
C GLN A 22 2.59 -1.70 9.26
N ALA A 23 3.37 -1.20 8.31
CA ALA A 23 3.82 0.18 8.39
C ALA A 23 2.61 1.05 8.06
N ASN A 24 2.00 1.66 9.08
CA ASN A 24 1.06 2.76 8.86
C ASN A 24 1.86 3.87 8.18
N GLN A 25 1.48 4.26 6.96
CA GLN A 25 2.19 5.32 6.24
C GLN A 25 1.33 6.57 6.22
N ILE A 26 1.90 7.64 6.73
CA ILE A 26 1.33 8.98 6.60
C ILE A 26 1.78 9.50 5.24
N PHE A 27 0.82 9.83 4.38
CA PHE A 27 1.08 10.44 3.08
C PHE A 27 0.46 11.83 3.07
N SER A 28 1.30 12.84 3.25
CA SER A 28 0.87 14.24 3.28
C SER A 28 1.21 14.90 1.96
N SER A 29 0.33 14.81 0.96
CA SER A 29 0.44 15.71 -0.20
C SER A 29 -0.04 17.11 0.18
N ASN A 30 0.63 18.13 -0.35
CA ASN A 30 0.59 19.55 0.08
C ASN A 30 -0.76 20.30 0.01
N LEU A 31 -1.91 19.62 -0.05
CA LEU A 31 -3.21 20.28 -0.06
C LEU A 31 -4.21 19.72 0.97
N ILE A 32 -4.15 18.44 1.32
CA ILE A 32 -4.93 17.81 2.40
C ILE A 32 -4.16 16.56 2.85
N PRO A 33 -3.78 16.42 4.13
CA PRO A 33 -3.01 15.27 4.56
C PRO A 33 -3.93 14.05 4.71
N PHE A 34 -3.57 12.94 4.07
CA PHE A 34 -4.33 11.69 4.16
C PHE A 34 -3.51 10.62 4.90
N LEU A 35 -4.16 9.85 5.77
CA LEU A 35 -3.58 8.60 6.27
C LEU A 35 -3.92 7.47 5.31
N LEU A 36 -2.91 6.79 4.76
CA LEU A 36 -3.10 5.70 3.80
C LEU A 36 -2.76 4.35 4.43
N LEU A 37 -3.71 3.41 4.34
CA LEU A 37 -3.56 2.05 4.83
C LEU A 37 -3.81 1.03 3.71
N LEU A 38 -2.92 0.05 3.61
CA LEU A 38 -3.04 -1.06 2.67
C LEU A 38 -3.62 -2.29 3.38
N SER A 39 -4.70 -2.86 2.83
CA SER A 39 -5.29 -4.08 3.37
C SER A 39 -4.45 -5.34 3.06
N LYS A 40 -4.55 -6.39 3.91
CA LYS A 40 -3.76 -7.63 3.75
C LYS A 40 -4.27 -8.60 2.67
N LYS A 41 -5.57 -8.65 2.40
CA LYS A 41 -6.27 -9.38 1.32
C LYS A 41 -7.80 -9.26 1.47
N PRO A 42 -8.57 -9.07 0.39
CA PRO A 42 -8.11 -8.63 -0.94
C PRO A 42 -7.40 -7.28 -0.82
N TYR A 43 -6.35 -7.04 -1.62
CA TYR A 43 -5.59 -5.81 -1.53
C TYR A 43 -6.40 -4.62 -2.04
N PHE A 44 -6.44 -3.55 -1.25
CA PHE A 44 -6.94 -2.22 -1.60
C PHE A 44 -6.36 -1.20 -0.63
N ILE A 45 -6.35 0.06 -1.03
CA ILE A 45 -5.91 1.17 -0.19
C ILE A 45 -7.14 1.88 0.38
N VAL A 46 -7.12 2.14 1.68
CA VAL A 46 -8.07 2.99 2.39
C VAL A 46 -7.37 4.30 2.71
N CYS A 47 -8.06 5.42 2.53
CA CYS A 47 -7.61 6.73 2.98
C CYS A 47 -8.52 7.26 4.09
N MET A 48 -7.91 7.91 5.07
CA MET A 48 -8.60 8.78 6.02
C MET A 48 -8.25 10.21 5.67
N ASP A 49 -9.28 11.02 5.44
CA ASP A 49 -9.17 12.47 5.40
C ASP A 49 -8.90 12.95 6.83
N LEU A 50 -7.76 13.59 7.07
CA LEU A 50 -7.37 13.98 8.43
C LEU A 50 -8.08 15.23 8.94
N ASP A 51 -8.72 16.01 8.06
CA ASP A 51 -9.46 17.20 8.45
C ASP A 51 -10.87 16.83 8.94
N THR A 52 -11.51 15.89 8.25
CA THR A 52 -12.87 15.42 8.55
C THR A 52 -12.89 14.17 9.43
N GLY A 53 -11.80 13.38 9.43
CA GLY A 53 -11.72 12.07 10.05
C GLY A 53 -12.47 10.98 9.29
N GLU A 54 -12.99 11.28 8.10
CA GLU A 54 -13.76 10.32 7.30
C GLU A 54 -12.85 9.31 6.62
N TRP A 55 -13.21 8.02 6.75
CA TRP A 55 -12.55 6.93 6.05
C TRP A 55 -13.27 6.62 4.75
N GLN A 56 -12.51 6.41 3.69
CA GLN A 56 -13.03 5.97 2.41
C GLN A 56 -12.06 5.05 1.69
N ARG A 57 -12.58 4.23 0.77
CA ARG A 57 -11.72 3.45 -0.12
C ARG A 57 -11.09 4.40 -1.15
N SER A 58 -9.77 4.36 -1.27
CA SER A 58 -9.09 5.15 -2.29
C SER A 58 -9.43 4.64 -3.69
N ASN A 59 -9.31 5.52 -4.68
CA ASN A 59 -9.47 5.20 -6.10
C ASN A 59 -8.15 4.77 -6.77
N PHE A 60 -7.09 4.49 -5.98
CA PHE A 60 -5.81 4.01 -6.49
C PHE A 60 -5.91 2.51 -6.79
N GLU A 61 -6.09 2.16 -8.07
CA GLU A 61 -6.20 0.78 -8.49
C GLU A 61 -4.85 0.06 -8.37
N LEU A 62 -4.78 -0.90 -7.45
CA LEU A 62 -3.56 -1.67 -7.22
C LEU A 62 -3.26 -2.60 -8.41
N PRO A 63 -1.97 -2.92 -8.68
CA PRO A 63 -1.61 -3.93 -9.65
C PRO A 63 -2.31 -5.27 -9.39
N ASN A 64 -2.60 -6.02 -10.46
CA ASN A 64 -3.15 -7.37 -10.33
C ASN A 64 -2.09 -8.34 -9.79
N GLU A 65 -2.54 -9.50 -9.28
CA GLU A 65 -1.66 -10.61 -8.87
C GLU A 65 -0.63 -10.25 -7.76
N LEU A 66 -1.01 -9.35 -6.84
CA LEU A 66 -0.17 -9.08 -5.66
C LEU A 66 -0.12 -10.31 -4.73
N THR A 67 1.09 -10.73 -4.40
CA THR A 67 1.34 -11.82 -3.42
C THR A 67 1.67 -11.28 -2.04
N PHE A 68 2.34 -10.12 -2.00
CA PHE A 68 2.52 -9.24 -0.85
C PHE A 68 2.64 -7.81 -1.37
N ALA A 69 2.38 -6.83 -0.53
CA ALA A 69 2.55 -5.42 -0.87
C ALA A 69 2.81 -4.59 0.39
N ARG A 70 3.63 -3.55 0.25
CA ARG A 70 3.91 -2.54 1.27
C ARG A 70 3.82 -1.18 0.62
N LEU A 71 2.97 -0.33 1.17
CA LEU A 71 2.91 1.08 0.80
C LEU A 71 4.05 1.83 1.49
N VAL A 72 4.65 2.79 0.81
CA VAL A 72 5.65 3.68 1.39
C VAL A 72 5.50 5.08 0.84
N SER A 73 5.79 6.07 1.68
CA SER A 73 5.69 7.50 1.38
C SER A 73 7.05 8.14 1.63
N ASP A 74 7.45 9.10 0.79
CA ASP A 74 8.60 9.98 1.08
C ASP A 74 8.24 11.13 2.05
N GLY A 75 6.98 11.18 2.51
CA GLY A 75 6.46 12.21 3.40
C GLY A 75 5.99 13.48 2.70
N ASP A 76 6.19 13.60 1.38
CA ASP A 76 5.78 14.76 0.58
C ASP A 76 4.89 14.34 -0.60
N LYS A 77 5.48 13.96 -1.72
CA LYS A 77 4.75 13.79 -3.00
C LYS A 77 4.75 12.36 -3.52
N LYS A 78 5.70 11.54 -3.10
CA LYS A 78 5.87 10.22 -3.70
C LYS A 78 5.23 9.15 -2.85
N LEU A 79 4.20 8.53 -3.41
CA LEU A 79 3.67 7.28 -2.92
C LEU A 79 4.25 6.13 -3.73
N SER A 80 4.97 5.25 -3.05
CA SER A 80 5.60 4.05 -3.61
C SER A 80 4.92 2.78 -3.11
N LEU A 81 4.94 1.74 -3.93
CA LEU A 81 4.52 0.40 -3.58
C LEU A 81 5.70 -0.54 -3.80
N ILE A 82 6.04 -1.32 -2.79
CA ILE A 82 6.94 -2.46 -2.95
C ILE A 82 6.07 -3.70 -2.91
N SER A 83 6.09 -4.51 -3.96
CA SER A 83 5.24 -5.69 -4.02
C SER A 83 5.88 -6.90 -4.67
N GLY A 84 5.40 -8.06 -4.25
CA GLY A 84 5.59 -9.31 -4.97
C GLY A 84 4.45 -9.50 -5.96
N ASN A 85 4.79 -9.90 -7.18
CA ASN A 85 3.83 -10.17 -8.23
C ASN A 85 3.87 -11.65 -8.65
N GLY A 86 2.70 -12.31 -8.63
CA GLY A 86 2.56 -13.72 -8.94
C GLY A 86 1.19 -14.30 -8.55
N SER A 87 1.00 -15.60 -8.79
CA SER A 87 -0.28 -16.27 -8.61
C SER A 87 -0.25 -17.27 -7.45
N ASN A 88 -1.42 -17.63 -6.93
CA ASN A 88 -1.57 -18.62 -5.85
C ASN A 88 -0.76 -18.32 -4.59
N GLY A 89 -0.48 -17.04 -4.32
CA GLY A 89 0.34 -16.60 -3.19
C GLY A 89 1.85 -16.79 -3.38
N ILE A 90 2.31 -17.27 -4.53
CA ILE A 90 3.72 -17.47 -4.86
C ILE A 90 4.22 -16.30 -5.69
N SER A 91 5.15 -15.53 -5.14
CA SER A 91 5.78 -14.42 -5.86
C SER A 91 6.77 -14.95 -6.90
N ARG A 92 6.68 -14.44 -8.14
CA ARG A 92 7.62 -14.75 -9.23
C ARG A 92 8.59 -13.61 -9.52
N SER A 93 8.28 -12.41 -9.05
CA SER A 93 9.06 -11.19 -9.23
C SER A 93 8.71 -10.21 -8.14
N MET A 94 9.63 -9.30 -7.85
CA MET A 94 9.39 -8.19 -6.95
C MET A 94 9.59 -6.88 -7.72
N LYS A 95 8.75 -5.88 -7.42
CA LYS A 95 8.71 -4.63 -8.17
C LYS A 95 8.57 -3.44 -7.23
N LEU A 96 9.25 -2.37 -7.59
CA LEU A 96 9.00 -1.03 -7.07
C LEU A 96 8.09 -0.30 -8.05
N TRP A 97 7.01 0.27 -7.52
CA TRP A 97 6.05 1.07 -8.27
C TRP A 97 5.97 2.46 -7.66
N GLU A 98 5.84 3.47 -8.50
CA GLU A 98 5.49 4.83 -8.08
C GLU A 98 4.07 5.14 -8.57
N LEU A 99 3.27 5.81 -7.73
CA LEU A 99 1.96 6.32 -8.12
C LEU A 99 2.16 7.59 -8.96
N ASP A 100 1.69 7.57 -10.20
CA ASP A 100 1.64 8.77 -11.02
C ASP A 100 0.48 9.66 -10.54
N GLU A 101 0.78 10.86 -10.04
CA GLU A 101 -0.22 11.75 -9.43
C GLU A 101 -1.33 12.17 -10.40
N ASN A 102 -1.01 12.30 -11.69
CA ASN A 102 -1.93 12.79 -12.71
C ASN A 102 -2.95 11.72 -13.13
N SER A 103 -2.44 10.52 -13.44
CA SER A 103 -3.25 9.39 -13.91
C SER A 103 -3.80 8.55 -12.77
N LYS A 104 -3.22 8.64 -11.57
CA LYS A 104 -3.53 7.81 -10.39
C LYS A 104 -3.28 6.31 -10.65
N ILE A 105 -2.33 6.02 -11.54
CA ILE A 105 -1.94 4.66 -11.93
C ILE A 105 -0.55 4.35 -11.36
N TRP A 106 -0.36 3.10 -10.93
CA TRP A 106 0.94 2.59 -10.50
C TRP A 106 1.82 2.26 -11.70
N VAL A 107 2.99 2.89 -11.78
CA VAL A 107 3.97 2.66 -12.84
C VAL A 107 5.16 1.89 -12.26
N VAL A 108 5.59 0.82 -12.94
CA VAL A 108 6.80 0.08 -12.55
C VAL A 108 8.01 0.98 -12.79
N VAL A 109 8.77 1.24 -11.73
CA VAL A 109 10.04 1.98 -11.83
C VAL A 109 11.21 1.01 -11.82
N GLU A 110 11.12 -0.10 -11.08
CA GLU A 110 12.19 -1.08 -10.99
C GLU A 110 11.68 -2.52 -10.80
N ASN A 111 12.38 -3.48 -11.41
CA ASN A 111 12.25 -4.91 -11.10
C ASN A 111 13.34 -5.28 -10.10
N LEU A 112 12.95 -5.54 -8.85
CA LEU A 112 13.87 -5.86 -7.77
C LEU A 112 14.22 -7.34 -7.81
N ALA A 113 15.51 -7.68 -7.73
CA ALA A 113 15.90 -9.08 -7.64
C ALA A 113 15.57 -9.64 -6.25
N VAL A 114 14.97 -10.83 -6.22
CA VAL A 114 14.48 -11.50 -4.98
C VAL A 114 15.61 -11.71 -3.96
N ILE A 115 16.86 -11.81 -4.41
CA ILE A 115 18.04 -12.05 -3.55
C ILE A 115 18.50 -10.78 -2.81
N TYR A 116 18.31 -9.57 -3.36
CA TYR A 116 18.84 -8.34 -2.76
C TYR A 116 18.15 -7.96 -1.44
N LEU A 117 16.91 -8.41 -1.20
CA LEU A 117 16.20 -8.16 0.07
C LEU A 117 16.29 -9.32 1.08
N ALA A 118 16.84 -10.47 0.68
CA ALA A 118 17.07 -11.60 1.57
C ALA A 118 18.45 -11.54 2.25
N TYR A 119 19.41 -10.81 1.67
CA TYR A 119 20.81 -10.84 2.10
C TYR A 119 21.23 -9.72 3.06
N GLU A 120 20.44 -8.65 3.19
CA GLU A 120 20.71 -7.64 4.20
C GLU A 120 19.44 -7.25 4.94
N ASN A 121 19.61 -6.93 6.22
CA ASN A 121 18.64 -6.28 7.09
C ASN A 121 18.26 -4.85 6.60
N LEU A 122 18.15 -4.62 5.28
CA LEU A 122 17.91 -3.33 4.63
C LEU A 122 16.45 -2.87 4.66
N VAL A 123 15.58 -3.51 5.45
CA VAL A 123 14.28 -2.91 5.79
C VAL A 123 14.47 -1.66 6.65
N GLU A 124 15.61 -1.53 7.36
CA GLU A 124 15.94 -0.33 8.14
C GLU A 124 16.62 0.79 7.35
N ALA A 125 17.10 0.59 6.11
CA ALA A 125 17.87 1.63 5.42
C ALA A 125 17.18 2.26 4.19
N LEU A 126 16.01 1.77 3.78
CA LEU A 126 15.28 2.39 2.67
C LEU A 126 14.30 3.49 3.11
N PHE A 127 14.03 3.63 4.42
CA PHE A 127 13.08 4.60 4.96
C PHE A 127 13.43 5.08 6.39
N VAL A 128 14.65 5.59 6.59
CA VAL A 128 14.91 6.56 7.67
C VAL A 128 14.86 7.96 7.09
#